data_AF-A0A4V1IRS6-F1
#
_entry.id   AF-A0A4V1IRS6-F1
#
_cell.length_a   1.000
_cell.length_b   1.000
_cell.length_c   1.000
_cell.angle_alpha   90.00
_cell.angle_beta   90.00
_cell.angle_gamma   90.00
#
_symmetry.space_group_name_H-M   'P 1'
#
loop_
_entity.id
_entity.type
_entity.pdbx_description
1 polymer ?
#
loop_
_entity_poly.entity_id
_entity_poly.type
_entity_poly.pdbx_seq_one_letter_code
_entity_poly.pdbx_strand_id
1 'polypeptide(L)'
;MADSVQYHLERMVPELEDLEQKGVFTKAEIKAIVKRRTAFEYAVHRLSPTRSDYLRYISYETNLERLRRKRKRRLRLDRAPDKKKGEKGMTLSDYSILRRIHGLYSKMLARFPGDVEVWKQYFQWGRAAKSGKTLGKSFARAIQLHPTKPTFWILASAWEFEENNNVNSARTLLQRGIRINRDNQLLWHEYFKLELLYTEKLKERRRVM
;
A
#
# COMPACT_ATOMS: atom_id res chain seq x y z
N MET A 1 -9.20 -17.65 19.04
CA MET A 1 -8.19 -16.56 19.00
C MET A 1 -6.79 -17.13 18.79
N ALA A 2 -6.35 -18.06 19.64
CA ALA A 2 -5.06 -18.76 19.48
C ALA A 2 -4.95 -19.49 18.12
N ASP A 3 -5.98 -20.22 17.69
CA ASP A 3 -5.95 -20.97 16.42
C ASP A 3 -5.82 -20.06 15.18
N SER A 4 -6.42 -18.87 15.20
CA SER A 4 -6.31 -17.91 14.10
C SER A 4 -4.93 -17.26 14.06
N VAL A 5 -4.32 -17.00 15.22
CA VAL A 5 -2.94 -16.50 15.31
C VAL A 5 -1.98 -17.58 14.82
N GLN A 6 -2.17 -18.83 15.26
CA GLN A 6 -1.36 -19.97 14.86
C GLN A 6 -1.40 -20.19 13.35
N TYR A 7 -2.60 -20.20 12.75
CA TYR A 7 -2.77 -20.28 11.30
C TYR A 7 -2.05 -19.16 10.55
N HIS A 8 -2.09 -17.92 11.06
CA HIS A 8 -1.37 -16.82 10.43
C HIS A 8 0.14 -16.99 10.52
N LEU A 9 0.66 -17.45 11.67
CA LEU A 9 2.09 -17.68 11.90
C LEU A 9 2.64 -18.81 11.01
N GLU A 10 1.91 -19.91 10.85
CA GLU A 10 2.28 -21.04 9.97
C GLU A 10 2.44 -20.60 8.52
N ARG A 11 1.57 -19.69 8.04
CA ARG A 11 1.70 -19.10 6.70
C ARG A 11 2.92 -18.22 6.53
N MET A 12 3.58 -17.80 7.62
CA MET A 12 4.83 -17.03 7.57
C MET A 12 6.07 -17.92 7.58
N VAL A 13 5.95 -19.22 7.79
CA VAL A 13 7.12 -20.11 7.86
C VAL A 13 7.88 -20.15 6.53
N PRO A 14 7.25 -20.37 5.36
CA PRO A 14 7.98 -20.50 4.10
C PRO A 14 8.75 -19.23 3.69
N GLU A 15 8.25 -18.04 4.06
CA GLU A 15 8.97 -16.79 3.77
C GLU A 15 10.18 -16.58 4.68
N LEU A 16 10.14 -17.09 5.92
CA LEU A 16 11.23 -16.96 6.88
C LEU A 16 12.34 -17.96 6.55
N GLU A 17 11.97 -19.17 6.14
CA GLU A 17 12.91 -20.18 5.62
C GLU A 17 13.65 -19.67 4.37
N ASP A 18 12.94 -19.06 3.41
CA ASP A 18 13.56 -18.45 2.22
C ASP A 18 14.55 -17.31 2.60
N LEU A 19 14.20 -16.50 3.60
CA LEU A 19 15.09 -15.45 4.12
C LEU A 19 16.35 -16.01 4.81
N GLU A 20 16.21 -17.17 5.45
CA GLU A 20 17.30 -17.89 6.09
C GLU A 20 18.24 -18.52 5.07
N GLN A 21 17.69 -19.27 4.11
CA GLN A 21 18.45 -19.97 3.06
C GLN A 21 19.30 -19.00 2.24
N LYS A 22 18.81 -17.78 2.03
CA LYS A 22 19.53 -16.72 1.32
C LYS A 22 20.56 -15.97 2.17
N GLY A 23 20.66 -16.27 3.46
CA GLY A 23 21.55 -15.60 4.39
C GLY A 23 21.21 -14.13 4.61
N VAL A 24 19.98 -13.69 4.33
CA VAL A 24 19.55 -12.29 4.53
C VAL A 24 19.36 -12.02 6.02
N PHE A 25 18.90 -13.03 6.76
CA PHE A 25 18.77 -13.02 8.21
C PHE A 25 19.38 -14.27 8.82
N THR A 26 19.91 -14.15 10.04
CA THR A 26 20.39 -15.31 10.79
C THR A 26 19.25 -16.01 11.52
N LYS A 27 19.43 -17.28 11.90
CA LYS A 27 18.46 -18.03 12.73
C LYS A 27 18.04 -17.28 14.00
N ALA A 28 18.99 -16.60 14.66
CA ALA A 28 18.71 -15.82 15.87
C ALA A 28 17.83 -14.60 15.58
N GLU A 29 18.08 -13.90 14.46
CA GLU A 29 17.25 -12.77 14.03
C GLU A 29 15.86 -13.23 13.61
N ILE A 30 15.73 -14.35 12.91
CA ILE A 30 14.44 -14.94 12.53
C ILE A 30 13.63 -15.28 13.77
N LYS A 31 14.25 -15.91 14.78
CA LYS A 31 13.58 -16.18 16.06
C LYS A 31 13.06 -14.90 16.73
N ALA A 32 13.83 -13.81 16.66
CA ALA A 32 13.40 -12.51 17.17
C ALA A 32 12.25 -11.91 16.34
N ILE A 33 12.25 -12.08 15.01
CA ILE A 33 11.17 -11.65 14.11
C ILE A 33 9.88 -12.42 14.43
N VAL A 34 9.96 -13.75 14.55
CA VAL A 34 8.81 -14.60 14.90
C VAL A 34 8.23 -14.18 16.25
N LYS A 35 9.07 -13.97 17.27
CA LYS A 35 8.61 -13.52 18.59
C LYS A 35 7.87 -12.18 18.51
N ARG A 36 8.40 -11.20 17.77
CA ARG A 36 7.75 -9.89 17.60
C ARG A 36 6.45 -9.98 16.81
N ARG A 37 6.43 -10.72 15.70
CA ARG A 37 5.22 -10.92 14.90
C ARG A 37 4.13 -11.62 15.69
N THR A 38 4.49 -12.63 16.49
CA THR A 38 3.55 -13.31 17.39
C THR A 38 2.89 -12.32 18.34
N ALA A 39 3.67 -11.45 18.99
CA ALA A 39 3.12 -10.42 19.89
C ALA A 39 2.18 -9.44 19.17
N PHE A 40 2.51 -9.04 17.93
CA PHE A 40 1.65 -8.16 17.13
C PHE A 40 0.38 -8.85 16.63
N GLU A 41 0.45 -10.11 16.21
CA GLU A 41 -0.74 -10.89 15.83
C GLU A 41 -1.67 -11.05 17.04
N TYR A 42 -1.13 -11.39 18.22
CA TYR A 42 -1.94 -11.40 19.45
C TYR A 42 -2.56 -10.05 19.78
N ALA A 43 -1.87 -8.93 19.52
CA ALA A 43 -2.42 -7.58 19.73
C ALA A 43 -3.54 -7.23 18.74
N VAL A 44 -3.39 -7.59 17.46
CA VAL A 44 -4.34 -7.28 16.39
C VAL A 44 -5.57 -8.19 16.42
N HIS A 45 -5.44 -9.43 16.93
CA HIS A 45 -6.56 -10.36 17.07
C HIS A 45 -7.31 -10.22 18.40
N ARG A 46 -6.95 -9.25 19.25
CA ARG A 46 -7.72 -8.89 20.46
C ARG A 46 -9.17 -8.58 20.12
N LEU A 47 -10.06 -8.74 21.10
CA LEU A 47 -11.48 -8.44 20.93
C LEU A 47 -11.71 -6.97 20.52
N SER A 48 -10.91 -6.06 21.09
CA SER A 48 -10.90 -4.64 20.74
C SER A 48 -9.47 -4.20 20.40
N PRO A 49 -9.02 -4.37 19.15
CA PRO A 49 -7.71 -3.90 18.71
C PRO A 49 -7.78 -2.40 18.44
N THR A 50 -6.80 -1.66 18.90
CA THR A 50 -6.76 -0.21 18.71
C THR A 50 -6.12 0.16 17.38
N ARG A 51 -6.41 1.37 16.88
CA ARG A 51 -5.73 1.94 15.71
C ARG A 51 -4.20 1.89 15.85
N SER A 52 -3.68 2.18 17.04
CA SER A 52 -2.24 2.21 17.31
C SER A 52 -1.59 0.82 17.23
N ASP A 53 -2.32 -0.26 17.52
CA ASP A 53 -1.81 -1.63 17.38
C ASP A 53 -1.50 -1.96 15.92
N TYR A 54 -2.40 -1.63 15.00
CA TYR A 54 -2.17 -1.78 13.57
C TYR A 54 -1.01 -0.93 13.08
N LEU A 55 -0.95 0.35 13.48
CA LEU A 55 0.11 1.26 13.06
C LEU A 55 1.49 0.82 13.55
N ARG A 56 1.60 0.33 14.80
CA ARG A 56 2.84 -0.23 15.33
C ARG A 56 3.29 -1.45 14.54
N TYR A 57 2.37 -2.34 14.19
CA TYR A 57 2.68 -3.52 13.40
C TYR A 57 3.11 -3.16 11.97
N ILE A 58 2.38 -2.25 11.31
CA ILE A 58 2.72 -1.77 9.96
C ILE A 58 4.08 -1.08 9.93
N SER A 59 4.38 -0.25 10.94
CA SER A 59 5.69 0.40 11.08
C SER A 59 6.81 -0.62 11.23
N TYR A 60 6.58 -1.65 12.06
CA TYR A 60 7.54 -2.76 12.22
C TYR A 60 7.80 -3.50 10.89
N GLU A 61 6.75 -3.92 10.18
CA GLU A 61 6.92 -4.63 8.89
C GLU A 61 7.55 -3.73 7.81
N THR A 62 7.24 -2.44 7.81
CA THR A 62 7.85 -1.47 6.88
C THR A 62 9.35 -1.31 7.14
N ASN A 63 9.75 -1.27 8.41
CA ASN A 63 11.15 -1.21 8.80
C ASN A 63 11.88 -2.53 8.47
N LEU A 64 11.21 -3.67 8.64
CA LEU A 64 11.75 -4.97 8.26
C LEU A 64 11.96 -5.08 6.74
N GLU A 65 11.00 -4.61 5.94
CA GLU A 65 11.13 -4.51 4.48
C GLU A 65 12.34 -3.65 4.09
N ARG A 66 12.49 -2.49 4.72
CA ARG A 66 13.62 -1.58 4.47
C ARG A 66 14.95 -2.26 4.80
N LEU A 67 15.01 -3.00 5.91
CA LEU A 67 16.18 -3.77 6.32
C LEU A 67 16.49 -4.89 5.33
N ARG A 68 15.48 -5.68 4.91
CA ARG A 68 15.62 -6.73 3.88
C ARG A 68 16.22 -6.14 2.61
N ARG A 69 15.64 -5.06 2.08
CA ARG A 69 16.12 -4.40 0.86
C ARG A 69 17.56 -3.88 0.98
N LYS A 70 17.96 -3.35 2.14
CA LYS A 70 19.36 -2.93 2.37
C LYS A 70 20.32 -4.12 2.40
N ARG A 71 19.95 -5.21 3.06
CA ARG A 71 20.79 -6.42 3.16
C ARG A 71 20.89 -7.15 1.83
N LYS A 72 19.79 -7.26 1.08
CA LYS A 72 19.76 -7.84 -0.26
C LYS A 72 20.70 -7.10 -1.22
N ARG A 73 20.69 -5.75 -1.17
CA ARG A 73 21.66 -4.89 -1.90
C ARG A 73 23.11 -5.19 -1.52
N ARG A 74 23.40 -5.26 -0.21
CA ARG A 74 24.75 -5.54 0.29
C ARG A 74 25.26 -6.91 -0.15
N LEU A 75 24.40 -7.91 -0.13
CA LEU A 75 24.71 -9.28 -0.55
C LEU A 75 24.75 -9.46 -2.08
N ARG A 76 24.50 -8.39 -2.86
CA ARG A 76 24.39 -8.42 -4.34
C ARG A 76 23.38 -9.44 -4.87
N LEU A 77 22.41 -9.82 -4.03
CA LEU A 77 21.28 -10.69 -4.37
C LEU A 77 20.21 -9.95 -5.20
N ASP A 78 20.42 -8.66 -5.48
CA ASP A 78 19.60 -7.85 -6.38
C ASP A 78 20.04 -7.92 -7.85
N ARG A 79 21.08 -8.70 -8.18
CA ARG A 79 21.49 -8.90 -9.57
C ARG A 79 20.35 -9.56 -10.35
N ALA A 80 20.18 -9.09 -11.59
CA ALA A 80 19.19 -9.62 -12.53
C ALA A 80 19.30 -11.14 -12.60
N PRO A 81 18.17 -11.86 -12.71
CA PRO A 81 18.17 -13.30 -12.80
C PRO A 81 19.12 -13.75 -13.90
N ASP A 82 20.13 -14.53 -13.52
CA ASP A 82 21.01 -15.14 -14.49
C ASP A 82 20.17 -16.18 -15.24
N LYS A 83 19.68 -15.80 -16.43
CA LYS A 83 18.76 -16.64 -17.24
C LYS A 83 19.35 -18.03 -17.53
N LYS A 84 20.66 -18.20 -17.37
CA LYS A 84 21.40 -19.48 -17.52
C LYS A 84 21.23 -20.46 -16.34
N LYS A 85 20.82 -20.01 -15.15
CA LYS A 85 20.65 -20.87 -13.94
C LYS A 85 19.19 -21.14 -13.55
N GLY A 86 18.21 -20.62 -14.28
CA GLY A 86 16.78 -20.79 -13.94
C GLY A 86 16.35 -20.07 -12.65
N GLU A 87 17.22 -19.24 -12.06
CA GLU A 87 16.93 -18.49 -10.85
C GLU A 87 15.89 -17.40 -11.16
N LYS A 88 14.67 -17.56 -10.66
CA LYS A 88 13.67 -16.48 -10.65
C LYS A 88 14.21 -15.38 -9.74
N GLY A 89 14.60 -14.25 -10.32
CA GLY A 89 15.23 -13.11 -9.61
C GLY A 89 14.33 -12.41 -8.58
N MET A 90 13.10 -12.91 -8.41
CA MET A 90 12.15 -12.42 -7.44
C MET A 90 11.56 -13.60 -6.67
N THR A 91 11.79 -13.61 -5.36
CA THR A 91 11.45 -14.71 -4.48
C THR A 91 10.19 -14.46 -3.68
N LEU A 92 9.66 -15.53 -3.06
CA LEU A 92 8.49 -15.46 -2.19
C LEU A 92 8.67 -14.39 -1.10
N SER A 93 9.86 -14.32 -0.49
CA SER A 93 10.21 -13.31 0.53
C SER A 93 10.22 -11.87 0.04
N ASP A 94 10.32 -11.63 -1.27
CA ASP A 94 10.35 -10.27 -1.84
C ASP A 94 8.97 -9.62 -1.86
N TYR A 95 7.91 -10.43 -2.00
CA TYR A 95 6.54 -9.94 -2.05
C TYR A 95 5.76 -10.18 -0.76
N SER A 96 6.21 -11.12 0.07
CA SER A 96 5.44 -11.58 1.24
C SER A 96 5.24 -10.47 2.28
N ILE A 97 6.28 -9.70 2.57
CA ILE A 97 6.20 -8.58 3.53
C ILE A 97 5.28 -7.47 2.99
N LEU A 98 5.38 -7.11 1.71
CA LEU A 98 4.49 -6.12 1.09
C LEU A 98 3.03 -6.60 1.11
N ARG A 99 2.78 -7.87 0.79
CA ARG A 99 1.46 -8.48 0.86
C ARG A 99 0.92 -8.47 2.29
N ARG A 100 1.76 -8.70 3.29
CA ARG A 100 1.37 -8.60 4.70
C ARG A 100 0.96 -7.18 5.06
N ILE A 101 1.74 -6.17 4.67
CA ILE A 101 1.40 -4.77 4.95
C ILE A 101 0.05 -4.41 4.30
N HIS A 102 -0.20 -4.82 3.05
CA HIS A 102 -1.52 -4.69 2.43
C HIS A 102 -2.62 -5.39 3.22
N GLY A 103 -2.36 -6.61 3.70
CA GLY A 103 -3.30 -7.37 4.54
C GLY A 103 -3.62 -6.66 5.87
N LEU A 104 -2.62 -6.06 6.51
CA LEU A 104 -2.78 -5.30 7.74
C LEU A 104 -3.61 -4.04 7.52
N TYR A 105 -3.32 -3.27 6.47
CA TYR A 105 -4.15 -2.13 6.09
C TYR A 105 -5.57 -2.55 5.74
N SER A 106 -5.77 -3.65 5.00
CA SER A 106 -7.12 -4.17 4.69
C SER A 106 -7.91 -4.51 5.96
N LYS A 107 -7.28 -5.19 6.93
CA LYS A 107 -7.89 -5.48 8.24
C LYS A 107 -8.21 -4.19 9.00
N MET A 108 -7.27 -3.24 9.03
CA MET A 108 -7.43 -1.96 9.70
C MET A 108 -8.58 -1.13 9.09
N LEU A 109 -8.67 -1.06 7.77
CA LEU A 109 -9.72 -0.36 7.03
C LEU A 109 -11.10 -1.03 7.17
N ALA A 110 -11.14 -2.36 7.31
CA ALA A 110 -12.39 -3.08 7.59
C ALA A 110 -12.92 -2.80 9.00
N ARG A 111 -12.03 -2.58 9.98
CA ARG A 111 -12.39 -2.24 11.36
C ARG A 111 -12.71 -0.77 11.56
N PHE A 112 -11.96 0.12 10.90
CA PHE A 112 -12.09 1.57 11.02
C PHE A 112 -12.44 2.21 9.67
N PRO A 113 -13.58 1.87 9.05
CA PRO A 113 -13.91 2.36 7.71
C PRO A 113 -14.10 3.88 7.69
N GLY A 114 -14.60 4.48 8.77
CA GLY A 114 -14.93 5.91 8.84
C GLY A 114 -13.74 6.86 8.97
N ASP A 115 -12.57 6.35 9.36
CA ASP A 115 -11.39 7.16 9.67
C ASP A 115 -10.63 7.54 8.39
N VAL A 116 -10.81 8.79 7.96
CA VAL A 116 -10.21 9.33 6.72
C VAL A 116 -8.68 9.29 6.78
N GLU A 117 -8.10 9.44 7.97
CA GLU A 117 -6.65 9.49 8.13
C GLU A 117 -6.02 8.11 7.89
N VAL A 118 -6.70 7.03 8.27
CA VAL A 118 -6.24 5.66 7.98
C VAL A 118 -6.21 5.41 6.48
N TRP A 119 -7.23 5.85 5.75
CA TRP A 119 -7.26 5.75 4.30
C TRP A 119 -6.14 6.55 3.64
N LYS A 120 -5.91 7.81 4.09
CA LYS A 120 -4.80 8.65 3.59
C LYS A 120 -3.45 7.97 3.78
N GLN A 121 -3.19 7.44 4.99
CA GLN A 121 -1.95 6.73 5.30
C GLN A 121 -1.75 5.51 4.39
N TYR A 122 -2.81 4.73 4.17
CA TYR A 122 -2.75 3.59 3.25
C TYR A 122 -2.47 4.01 1.81
N PHE A 123 -3.10 5.08 1.32
CA PHE A 123 -2.88 5.58 -0.03
C PHE A 123 -1.46 6.12 -0.23
N GLN A 124 -0.94 6.89 0.73
CA GLN A 124 0.44 7.36 0.72
C GLN A 124 1.44 6.20 0.69
N TRP A 125 1.24 5.21 1.57
CA TRP A 125 2.07 4.01 1.58
C TRP A 125 1.96 3.21 0.27
N GLY A 126 0.75 3.06 -0.27
CA GLY A 126 0.49 2.34 -1.52
C GLY A 126 1.14 3.00 -2.75
N ARG A 127 1.17 4.34 -2.79
CA ARG A 127 1.93 5.12 -3.79
C ARG A 127 3.43 4.83 -3.67
N ALA A 128 3.98 4.91 -2.47
CA ALA A 128 5.40 4.60 -2.23
C ALA A 128 5.78 3.14 -2.56
N ALA A 129 4.85 2.20 -2.38
CA ALA A 129 5.01 0.79 -2.71
C ALA A 129 4.77 0.45 -4.20
N LYS A 130 4.46 1.44 -5.06
CA LYS A 130 4.17 1.29 -6.50
C LYS A 130 3.10 0.23 -6.82
N SER A 131 2.12 0.05 -5.92
CA SER A 131 1.10 -1.00 -6.03
C SER A 131 -0.18 -0.50 -6.70
N GLY A 132 -0.05 -0.02 -7.96
CA GLY A 132 -1.10 0.73 -8.65
C GLY A 132 -2.45 0.00 -8.77
N LYS A 133 -2.46 -1.29 -9.16
CA LYS A 133 -3.71 -2.06 -9.31
C LYS A 133 -4.47 -2.23 -7.99
N THR A 134 -3.77 -2.55 -6.90
CA THR A 134 -4.37 -2.72 -5.57
C THR A 134 -4.87 -1.38 -5.02
N LEU A 135 -4.13 -0.31 -5.31
CA LEU A 135 -4.47 1.03 -4.88
C LEU A 135 -5.75 1.55 -5.58
N GLY A 136 -5.88 1.35 -6.89
CA GLY A 136 -7.10 1.72 -7.63
C GLY A 136 -8.36 1.03 -7.10
N LYS A 137 -8.29 -0.27 -6.80
CA LYS A 137 -9.41 -1.00 -6.15
C LYS A 137 -9.76 -0.41 -4.78
N SER A 138 -8.75 0.06 -4.05
CA SER A 138 -8.91 0.62 -2.73
C SER A 138 -9.54 2.02 -2.76
N PHE A 139 -9.19 2.85 -3.77
CA PHE A 139 -9.87 4.13 -4.02
C PHE A 139 -11.35 3.93 -4.35
N ALA A 140 -11.66 2.98 -5.25
CA ALA A 140 -13.05 2.65 -5.58
C ALA A 140 -13.84 2.23 -4.34
N ARG A 141 -13.26 1.37 -3.48
CA ARG A 141 -13.88 0.95 -2.22
C ARG A 141 -14.08 2.11 -1.25
N ALA A 142 -13.11 3.02 -1.11
CA ALA A 142 -13.22 4.18 -0.24
C ALA A 142 -14.37 5.11 -0.66
N ILE A 143 -14.49 5.35 -1.97
CA ILE A 143 -15.55 6.19 -2.55
C ILE A 143 -16.93 5.54 -2.35
N GLN A 144 -17.05 4.23 -2.55
CA GLN A 144 -18.30 3.49 -2.32
C GLN A 144 -18.76 3.57 -0.86
N LEU A 145 -17.83 3.50 0.09
CA LEU A 145 -18.14 3.57 1.52
C LEU A 145 -18.42 5.01 1.99
N HIS A 146 -17.82 6.01 1.34
CA HIS A 146 -17.89 7.42 1.76
C HIS A 146 -18.13 8.37 0.59
N PRO A 147 -19.26 8.26 -0.12
CA PRO A 147 -19.53 9.08 -1.30
C PRO A 147 -19.66 10.57 -0.98
N THR A 148 -20.08 10.89 0.25
CA THR A 148 -20.27 12.26 0.75
C THR A 148 -18.97 12.96 1.15
N LYS A 149 -17.84 12.23 1.23
CA LYS A 149 -16.55 12.82 1.63
C LYS A 149 -15.76 13.25 0.40
N PRO A 150 -15.61 14.57 0.13
CA PRO A 150 -14.92 15.10 -1.04
C PRO A 150 -13.46 14.64 -1.15
N THR A 151 -12.80 14.46 0.00
CA THR A 151 -11.39 14.09 0.09
C THR A 151 -11.05 12.83 -0.71
N PHE A 152 -11.93 11.83 -0.74
CA PHE A 152 -11.66 10.58 -1.46
C PHE A 152 -11.74 10.75 -2.97
N TRP A 153 -12.65 11.57 -3.46
CA TRP A 153 -12.76 11.91 -4.87
C TRP A 153 -11.51 12.65 -5.36
N ILE A 154 -11.05 13.63 -4.58
CA ILE A 154 -9.87 14.44 -4.89
C ILE A 154 -8.60 13.57 -4.88
N LEU A 155 -8.43 12.73 -3.85
CA LEU A 155 -7.24 11.87 -3.76
C LEU A 155 -7.20 10.82 -4.89
N ALA A 156 -8.36 10.30 -5.28
CA ALA A 156 -8.47 9.33 -6.39
C ALA A 156 -8.21 10.00 -7.75
N SER A 157 -8.78 11.18 -8.00
CA SER A 157 -8.55 11.91 -9.25
C SER A 157 -7.10 12.37 -9.40
N ALA A 158 -6.49 12.87 -8.32
CA ALA A 158 -5.07 13.21 -8.29
C ALA A 158 -4.19 12.00 -8.62
N TRP A 159 -4.51 10.83 -8.05
CA TRP A 159 -3.79 9.60 -8.35
C TRP A 159 -3.89 9.19 -9.83
N GLU A 160 -5.09 9.22 -10.42
CA GLU A 160 -5.29 8.90 -11.84
C GLU A 160 -4.55 9.88 -12.77
N PHE A 161 -4.50 11.16 -12.43
CA PHE A 161 -3.82 12.18 -13.21
C PHE A 161 -2.29 12.12 -13.11
N GLU A 162 -1.76 11.98 -11.89
CA GLU A 162 -0.32 12.01 -11.61
C GLU A 162 0.37 10.70 -11.99
N GLU A 163 -0.18 9.57 -11.54
CA GLU A 163 0.50 8.27 -11.64
C GLU A 163 0.08 7.50 -12.89
N ASN A 164 -1.21 7.50 -13.23
CA ASN A 164 -1.72 6.75 -14.40
C ASN A 164 -1.75 7.58 -15.68
N ASN A 165 -1.45 8.89 -15.62
CA ASN A 165 -1.56 9.84 -16.73
C ASN A 165 -2.93 9.81 -17.43
N ASN A 166 -3.98 9.45 -16.71
CA ASN A 166 -5.32 9.26 -17.27
C ASN A 166 -6.25 10.42 -16.86
N VAL A 167 -6.22 11.48 -17.67
CA VAL A 167 -7.00 12.69 -17.43
C VAL A 167 -8.51 12.42 -17.56
N ASN A 168 -8.92 11.55 -18.47
CA ASN A 168 -10.34 11.22 -18.66
C ASN A 168 -10.94 10.52 -17.43
N SER A 169 -10.20 9.59 -16.83
CA SER A 169 -10.60 8.95 -15.57
C SER A 169 -10.64 9.96 -14.42
N ALA A 170 -9.62 10.82 -14.29
CA ALA A 170 -9.58 11.86 -13.26
C ALA A 170 -10.79 12.82 -13.38
N ARG A 171 -11.11 13.26 -14.61
CA ARG A 171 -12.27 14.11 -14.92
C ARG A 171 -13.58 13.43 -14.55
N THR A 172 -13.74 12.16 -14.94
CA THR A 172 -14.94 11.37 -14.64
C THR A 172 -15.14 11.20 -13.13
N LEU A 173 -14.07 10.97 -12.37
CA LEU A 173 -14.12 10.86 -10.91
C LEU A 173 -14.59 12.17 -10.28
N LEU A 174 -13.98 13.31 -10.63
CA LEU A 174 -14.38 14.60 -10.08
C LEU A 174 -15.80 15.00 -10.47
N GLN A 175 -16.21 14.80 -11.72
CA GLN A 175 -17.58 15.06 -12.17
C GLN A 175 -18.60 14.23 -11.40
N ARG A 176 -18.31 12.95 -11.12
CA ARG A 176 -19.16 12.11 -10.26
C ARG A 176 -19.20 12.64 -8.82
N GLY A 177 -18.05 13.02 -8.28
CA GLY A 177 -17.95 13.61 -6.95
C GLY A 177 -18.76 14.90 -6.80
N ILE A 178 -18.71 15.79 -7.80
CA ILE A 178 -19.45 17.05 -7.86
C ILE A 178 -20.96 16.79 -7.95
N ARG A 179 -21.40 15.81 -8.76
CA ARG A 179 -22.83 15.46 -8.86
C ARG A 179 -23.43 15.07 -7.51
N ILE A 180 -22.66 14.39 -6.68
CA ILE A 180 -23.06 13.95 -5.32
C ILE A 180 -22.91 15.09 -4.31
N ASN A 181 -21.83 15.86 -4.38
CA ASN A 181 -21.47 16.90 -3.42
C ASN A 181 -21.47 18.29 -4.08
N ARG A 182 -22.64 18.73 -4.55
CA ARG A 182 -22.78 19.91 -5.43
C ARG A 182 -22.29 21.22 -4.81
N ASP A 183 -22.56 21.40 -3.52
CA ASP A 183 -22.26 22.63 -2.79
C ASP A 183 -20.80 22.70 -2.31
N ASN A 184 -20.03 21.62 -2.50
CA ASN A 184 -18.67 21.56 -2.03
C ASN A 184 -17.70 22.28 -2.98
N GLN A 185 -17.33 23.51 -2.62
CA GLN A 185 -16.41 24.34 -3.40
C GLN A 185 -15.05 23.68 -3.65
N LEU A 186 -14.56 22.85 -2.72
CA LEU A 186 -13.25 22.20 -2.85
C LEU A 186 -13.20 21.26 -4.07
N LEU A 187 -14.29 20.55 -4.38
CA LEU A 187 -14.33 19.69 -5.58
C LEU A 187 -14.29 20.50 -6.86
N TRP A 188 -14.97 21.65 -6.89
CA TRP A 188 -14.94 22.56 -8.03
C TRP A 188 -13.55 23.17 -8.22
N HIS A 189 -12.88 23.58 -7.14
CA HIS A 189 -11.51 24.09 -7.17
C HIS A 189 -10.54 23.03 -7.71
N GLU A 190 -10.62 21.79 -7.22
CA GLU A 190 -9.75 20.70 -7.69
C GLU A 190 -10.05 20.29 -9.14
N TYR A 191 -11.31 20.38 -9.58
CA TYR A 191 -11.67 20.17 -10.98
C TYR A 191 -11.10 21.24 -11.89
N PHE A 192 -11.24 22.52 -11.52
CA PHE A 192 -10.65 23.63 -12.27
C PHE A 192 -9.12 23.50 -12.35
N LYS A 193 -8.48 23.19 -11.22
CA LYS A 193 -7.04 22.96 -11.15
C LYS A 193 -6.59 21.80 -12.06
N LEU A 194 -7.33 20.69 -12.09
CA LEU A 194 -7.05 19.56 -12.98
C LEU A 194 -7.03 20.00 -14.46
N GLU A 195 -8.03 20.77 -14.89
CA GLU A 195 -8.11 21.25 -16.27
C GLU A 195 -6.96 22.22 -16.61
N LEU A 196 -6.60 23.14 -15.71
CA LEU A 196 -5.45 24.01 -15.90
C LEU A 196 -4.16 23.22 -16.08
N LEU A 197 -3.87 22.30 -15.16
CA LEU A 197 -2.68 21.45 -15.23
C LEU A 197 -2.63 20.60 -16.51
N TYR A 198 -3.79 20.15 -17.00
CA TYR A 198 -3.87 19.43 -18.26
C TYR A 198 -3.56 20.35 -19.46
N THR A 199 -4.09 21.57 -19.47
CA THR A 199 -3.82 22.54 -20.55
C THR A 199 -2.36 22.96 -20.60
N GLU A 200 -1.70 23.10 -19.44
CA GLU A 200 -0.26 23.36 -19.34
C GLU A 200 0.56 22.20 -19.94
N LYS A 201 0.26 20.96 -19.53
CA LYS A 201 0.89 19.76 -20.11
C LYS A 201 0.71 19.68 -21.64
N LEU A 202 -0.44 20.10 -22.17
CA LEU A 202 -0.69 20.16 -23.61
C LEU A 202 0.15 21.23 -24.31
N LYS A 203 0.27 22.42 -23.73
CA LYS A 203 1.11 23.51 -24.26
C LYS A 203 2.58 23.12 -24.28
N GLU A 204 3.08 22.51 -23.21
CA GLU A 204 4.46 22.01 -23.15
C GLU A 204 4.73 20.96 -24.22
N ARG A 205 3.83 19.98 -24.41
CA ARG A 205 3.95 18.98 -25.47
C ARG A 205 4.02 19.62 -26.86
N ARG A 206 3.22 20.65 -27.12
CA ARG A 206 3.23 21.38 -28.40
C ARG A 206 4.48 22.23 -28.62
N ARG A 207 5.17 22.64 -27.56
CA ARG A 207 6.41 23.43 -27.65
C ARG A 207 7.65 22.56 -27.93
N VAL A 208 7.59 21.29 -27.53
CA VAL A 208 8.70 20.33 -27.70
C VAL A 208 8.61 19.56 -29.03
N MET A 209 7.43 19.50 -29.65
CA MET A 209 7.22 19.01 -31.02
C MET A 209 7.57 20.10 -32.03
#